data_AF-A0A2G9GC21-F1
#
_entry.id   AF-A0A2G9GC21-F1
#
_cell.length_a   1.000
_cell.length_b   1.000
_cell.length_c   1.000
_cell.angle_alpha   90.00
_cell.angle_beta   90.00
_cell.angle_gamma   90.00
#
_symmetry.space_group_name_H-M   'P 1'
#
loop_
_entity.id
_entity.type
_entity.pdbx_description
1 polymer ?
#
loop_
_entity_poly.entity_id
_entity_poly.type
_entity_poly.pdbx_seq_one_letter_code
_entity_poly.pdbx_strand_id
1 'polypeptide(L)'
;MANKKRTFCYSLCLLTSLALNLFFITNLYLDNKLNKQKLSWSREAAAEAEAAAIISCSGHGRAYLDGLAVDGKPICECNTCYGGHDYSVFSPDCAADADSGDPLFLEPFWMQHAAKSAVLIAGWHRMSYTFYDQSFISQELENHIRRVHSIARNAITKGKYIVFGGGSTQLLSAAVYALSMNLSSPASVVAAPLAYPLYETQTNYFQNNHFKFNEDALLLNNSSYTTSNVIEFVTSPNNPDGKLREPVSRGPSVRVIYDHAYYWPHFTAIPAPADEDVMIFTISKLTGHAGSRLG
;
A
#
# COMPACT_ATOMS: atom_id res chain seq x y z
N MET A 1 -2.78 -63.00 -54.45
CA MET A 1 -3.54 -62.64 -53.22
C MET A 1 -2.69 -62.41 -51.97
N ALA A 2 -1.56 -63.12 -51.77
CA ALA A 2 -0.73 -62.99 -50.56
C ALA A 2 -0.11 -61.60 -50.34
N ASN A 3 0.31 -60.90 -51.41
CA ASN A 3 1.01 -59.61 -51.29
C ASN A 3 0.09 -58.48 -50.79
N LYS A 4 -1.16 -58.41 -51.30
CA LYS A 4 -2.17 -57.43 -50.85
C LYS A 4 -2.55 -57.61 -49.37
N LYS A 5 -2.65 -58.85 -48.88
CA LYS A 5 -2.92 -59.13 -47.45
C LYS A 5 -1.76 -58.67 -46.55
N ARG A 6 -0.51 -58.88 -46.99
CA ARG A 6 0.68 -58.40 -46.27
C ARG A 6 0.72 -56.88 -46.19
N THR A 7 0.51 -56.17 -47.30
CA THR A 7 0.47 -54.71 -47.33
C THR A 7 -0.63 -54.14 -46.43
N PHE A 8 -1.82 -54.76 -46.43
CA PHE A 8 -2.92 -54.37 -45.54
C PHE A 8 -2.56 -54.55 -44.05
N CYS A 9 -1.94 -55.68 -43.67
CA CYS A 9 -1.47 -55.88 -42.31
C CYS A 9 -0.41 -54.86 -41.89
N TYR A 10 0.56 -54.54 -42.75
CA TYR A 10 1.57 -53.52 -42.44
C TYR A 10 0.95 -52.13 -42.29
N SER A 11 0.01 -51.74 -43.17
CA SER A 11 -0.72 -50.48 -43.03
C SER A 11 -1.56 -50.42 -41.74
N LEU A 12 -2.21 -51.51 -41.36
CA LEU A 12 -2.99 -51.58 -40.12
C LEU A 12 -2.10 -51.51 -38.88
N CYS A 13 -0.95 -52.19 -38.88
CA CYS A 13 0.05 -52.11 -37.81
C CYS A 13 0.65 -50.69 -37.70
N LEU A 14 0.87 -50.01 -38.83
CA LEU A 14 1.40 -48.64 -38.82
C LEU A 14 0.37 -47.64 -38.30
N LEU A 15 -0.90 -47.77 -38.69
CA LEU A 15 -1.99 -46.93 -38.20
C LEU A 15 -2.25 -47.14 -36.70
N THR A 16 -2.24 -48.40 -36.24
CA THR A 16 -2.40 -48.70 -34.81
C THR A 16 -1.22 -48.21 -33.99
N SER A 17 0.01 -48.35 -34.49
CA SER A 17 1.22 -47.79 -33.86
C SER A 17 1.16 -46.25 -33.80
N LEU A 18 0.75 -45.58 -34.87
CA LEU A 18 0.57 -44.13 -34.89
C LEU A 18 -0.50 -43.68 -33.89
N ALA A 19 -1.65 -44.36 -33.85
CA ALA A 19 -2.73 -44.03 -32.91
C ALA A 19 -2.31 -44.24 -31.45
N LEU A 20 -1.61 -45.34 -31.13
CA LEU A 20 -1.08 -45.61 -29.79
C LEU A 20 -0.03 -44.57 -29.39
N ASN A 21 0.90 -44.23 -30.29
CA ASN A 21 1.89 -43.18 -30.02
C ASN A 21 1.23 -41.81 -29.83
N LEU A 22 0.22 -41.46 -30.63
CA LEU A 22 -0.53 -40.22 -30.45
C LEU A 22 -1.24 -40.19 -29.09
N PHE A 23 -1.89 -41.29 -28.70
CA PHE A 23 -2.58 -41.44 -27.42
C PHE A 23 -1.63 -41.36 -26.22
N PHE A 24 -0.45 -41.97 -26.33
CA PHE A 24 0.56 -41.86 -25.28
C PHE A 24 1.17 -40.47 -25.21
N ILE A 25 1.41 -39.80 -26.33
CA ILE A 25 1.92 -38.42 -26.34
C ILE A 25 0.87 -37.46 -25.76
N THR A 26 -0.41 -37.59 -26.13
CA THR A 26 -1.46 -36.73 -25.56
C THR A 26 -1.65 -36.98 -24.07
N ASN A 27 -1.78 -38.24 -23.63
CA ASN A 27 -1.99 -38.51 -22.21
C ASN A 27 -0.74 -38.29 -21.35
N LEU A 28 0.46 -38.70 -21.77
CA LEU A 28 1.66 -38.52 -20.94
C LEU A 28 2.19 -37.08 -20.97
N TYR A 29 1.99 -36.34 -22.07
CA TYR A 29 2.55 -35.00 -22.23
C TYR A 29 1.55 -33.88 -21.95
N LEU A 30 0.27 -34.02 -22.34
CA LEU A 30 -0.75 -33.02 -22.00
C LEU A 30 -1.27 -33.21 -20.59
N ASP A 31 -1.58 -34.44 -20.17
CA ASP A 31 -2.17 -34.67 -18.83
C ASP A 31 -1.15 -34.39 -17.72
N ASN A 32 0.13 -34.71 -17.91
CA ASN A 32 1.17 -34.47 -16.91
C ASN A 32 1.60 -32.98 -16.84
N LYS A 33 1.37 -32.20 -17.90
CA LYS A 33 1.60 -30.75 -17.93
C LYS A 33 0.38 -29.97 -17.44
N LEU A 34 -0.84 -30.43 -17.77
CA LEU A 34 -2.10 -29.87 -17.26
C LEU A 34 -2.33 -30.21 -15.77
N ASN A 35 -2.05 -31.45 -15.32
CA ASN A 35 -2.28 -31.84 -13.93
C ASN A 35 -1.25 -31.25 -12.95
N LYS A 36 -0.06 -30.87 -13.43
CA LYS A 36 0.88 -30.05 -12.64
C LYS A 36 0.50 -28.56 -12.58
N GLN A 37 -0.46 -28.11 -13.40
CA GLN A 37 -0.90 -26.70 -13.51
C GLN A 37 -2.34 -26.43 -13.09
N LYS A 38 -3.15 -27.44 -12.76
CA LYS A 38 -4.55 -27.21 -12.35
C LYS A 38 -4.61 -26.68 -10.93
N LEU A 39 -4.95 -25.40 -10.79
CA LEU A 39 -5.41 -24.79 -9.54
C LEU A 39 -6.53 -25.67 -8.93
N SER A 40 -6.41 -26.00 -7.65
CA SER A 40 -7.39 -26.82 -6.92
C SER A 40 -8.37 -25.92 -6.15
N TRP A 41 -8.22 -25.79 -4.84
CA TRP A 41 -9.09 -25.01 -3.96
C TRP A 41 -9.09 -23.50 -4.27
N SER A 42 -8.01 -23.00 -4.88
CA SER A 42 -7.84 -21.59 -5.21
C SER A 42 -8.59 -21.14 -6.46
N ARG A 43 -9.12 -22.09 -7.25
CA ARG A 43 -9.68 -21.80 -8.57
C ARG A 43 -10.90 -20.89 -8.50
N GLU A 44 -11.79 -21.12 -7.54
CA GLU A 44 -13.05 -20.38 -7.40
C GLU A 44 -12.78 -18.93 -6.99
N ALA A 45 -12.00 -18.72 -5.92
CA ALA A 45 -11.60 -17.38 -5.48
C ALA A 45 -10.85 -16.58 -6.57
N ALA A 46 -9.99 -17.24 -7.36
CA ALA A 46 -9.33 -16.58 -8.49
C ALA A 46 -10.32 -16.20 -9.60
N ALA A 47 -11.25 -17.10 -9.93
CA ALA A 47 -12.27 -16.85 -10.95
C ALA A 47 -13.24 -15.73 -10.54
N GLU A 48 -13.65 -15.66 -9.27
CA GLU A 48 -14.48 -14.57 -8.74
C GLU A 48 -13.75 -13.22 -8.81
N ALA A 49 -12.47 -13.19 -8.43
CA ALA A 49 -11.66 -11.96 -8.50
C ALA A 49 -11.54 -11.44 -9.93
N GLU A 50 -11.26 -12.33 -10.89
CA GLU A 50 -11.24 -11.96 -12.30
C GLU A 50 -12.64 -11.53 -12.80
N ALA A 51 -13.71 -12.22 -12.37
CA ALA A 51 -15.08 -11.90 -12.76
C ALA A 51 -15.50 -10.50 -12.30
N ALA A 52 -15.14 -10.07 -11.09
CA ALA A 52 -15.38 -8.71 -10.62
C ALA A 52 -14.54 -7.69 -11.41
N ALA A 53 -13.26 -7.98 -11.67
CA ALA A 53 -12.34 -7.08 -12.35
C ALA A 53 -12.69 -6.83 -13.83
N ILE A 54 -13.40 -7.75 -14.50
CA ILE A 54 -13.82 -7.58 -15.90
C ILE A 54 -15.17 -6.88 -16.06
N ILE A 55 -15.87 -6.54 -14.97
CA ILE A 55 -17.12 -5.78 -15.04
C ILE A 55 -16.82 -4.42 -15.69
N SER A 56 -17.46 -4.17 -16.84
CA SER A 56 -17.26 -2.93 -17.58
C SER A 56 -17.95 -1.78 -16.87
N CYS A 57 -17.16 -0.85 -16.35
CA CYS A 57 -17.61 0.39 -15.71
C CYS A 57 -17.26 1.61 -16.57
N SER A 58 -17.26 1.44 -17.89
CA SER A 58 -17.07 2.50 -18.90
C SER A 58 -15.80 3.35 -18.78
N GLY A 59 -14.79 2.87 -18.05
CA GLY A 59 -13.58 3.64 -17.73
C GLY A 59 -13.79 4.73 -16.67
N HIS A 60 -14.96 4.79 -16.05
CA HIS A 60 -15.36 5.81 -15.06
C HIS A 60 -15.72 5.21 -13.70
N GLY A 61 -15.29 3.97 -13.46
CA GLY A 61 -15.50 3.26 -12.21
C GLY A 61 -14.83 1.88 -12.24
N ARG A 62 -15.12 1.10 -11.22
CA ARG A 62 -14.65 -0.29 -11.06
C ARG A 62 -15.60 -1.06 -10.16
N ALA A 63 -15.58 -2.38 -10.22
CA ALA A 63 -16.30 -3.24 -9.28
C ALA A 63 -15.31 -3.99 -8.39
N TYR A 64 -15.72 -4.25 -7.15
CA TYR A 64 -14.93 -4.99 -6.17
C TYR A 64 -15.68 -6.24 -5.71
N LEU A 65 -14.93 -7.24 -5.24
CA LEU A 65 -15.49 -8.50 -4.74
C LEU A 65 -16.49 -8.30 -3.59
N ASP A 66 -16.23 -7.33 -2.73
CA ASP A 66 -17.02 -6.94 -1.57
C ASP A 66 -17.90 -5.70 -1.82
N GLY A 67 -18.00 -5.26 -3.08
CA GLY A 67 -18.88 -4.16 -3.47
C GLY A 67 -20.36 -4.51 -3.29
N LEU A 68 -21.21 -3.48 -3.29
CA LEU A 68 -22.67 -3.68 -3.28
C LEU A 68 -23.09 -4.60 -4.44
N ALA A 69 -23.98 -5.55 -4.17
CA ALA A 69 -24.39 -6.54 -5.16
C ALA A 69 -25.89 -6.43 -5.49
N VAL A 70 -26.21 -6.53 -6.78
CA VAL A 70 -27.58 -6.68 -7.29
C VAL A 70 -27.65 -8.02 -8.02
N ASP A 71 -28.64 -8.84 -7.68
CA ASP A 71 -28.80 -10.21 -8.20
C ASP A 71 -27.54 -11.08 -8.06
N GLY A 72 -26.81 -10.88 -6.96
CA GLY A 72 -25.58 -11.63 -6.66
C GLY A 72 -24.36 -11.21 -7.47
N LYS A 73 -24.42 -10.10 -8.20
CA LYS A 73 -23.27 -9.53 -8.93
C LYS A 73 -22.88 -8.17 -8.37
N PRO A 74 -21.57 -7.91 -8.13
CA PRO A 74 -21.11 -6.59 -7.75
C PRO A 74 -21.48 -5.53 -8.78
N ILE A 75 -21.87 -4.35 -8.33
CA ILE A 75 -22.09 -3.17 -9.19
C ILE A 75 -20.84 -2.29 -9.19
N CYS A 76 -20.72 -1.38 -10.15
CA CYS A 76 -19.58 -0.48 -10.18
C CYS A 76 -19.70 0.62 -9.12
N GLU A 77 -18.55 0.96 -8.56
CA GLU A 77 -18.30 2.16 -7.79
C GLU A 77 -17.68 3.23 -8.71
N CYS A 78 -18.31 4.40 -8.73
CA CYS A 78 -18.05 5.43 -9.74
C CYS A 78 -17.01 6.44 -9.30
N ASN A 79 -16.31 6.98 -10.29
CA ASN A 79 -15.60 8.24 -10.13
C ASN A 79 -16.61 9.38 -9.91
N THR A 80 -16.16 10.42 -9.22
CA THR A 80 -16.93 11.64 -8.96
C THR A 80 -17.57 12.17 -10.25
N CYS A 81 -18.85 12.54 -10.16
CA CYS A 81 -19.67 13.08 -11.26
C CYS A 81 -20.10 12.11 -12.38
N TYR A 82 -19.86 10.80 -12.24
CA TYR A 82 -20.36 9.78 -13.17
C TYR A 82 -21.53 8.99 -12.58
N GLY A 83 -22.48 8.63 -13.45
CA GLY A 83 -23.70 7.89 -13.10
C GLY A 83 -24.28 7.13 -14.30
N GLY A 84 -25.46 6.52 -14.13
CA GLY A 84 -26.09 5.65 -15.14
C GLY A 84 -25.94 4.17 -14.83
N HIS A 85 -26.49 3.29 -15.66
CA HIS A 85 -26.48 1.83 -15.42
C HIS A 85 -25.11 1.18 -15.64
N ASP A 86 -24.33 1.70 -16.58
CA ASP A 86 -22.93 1.34 -16.86
C ASP A 86 -21.96 2.49 -16.53
N TYR A 87 -22.49 3.51 -15.87
CA TYR A 87 -21.76 4.65 -15.33
C TYR A 87 -21.04 5.51 -16.38
N SER A 88 -21.54 5.50 -17.62
CA SER A 88 -21.01 6.31 -18.72
C SER A 88 -21.55 7.75 -18.75
N VAL A 89 -22.49 8.12 -17.87
CA VAL A 89 -23.19 9.41 -17.91
C VAL A 89 -22.48 10.41 -17.01
N PHE A 90 -21.83 11.40 -17.63
CA PHE A 90 -21.23 12.52 -16.93
C PHE A 90 -22.28 13.57 -16.56
N SER A 91 -22.27 14.04 -15.31
CA SER A 91 -23.12 15.13 -14.83
C SER A 91 -22.37 16.47 -14.93
N PRO A 92 -22.68 17.34 -15.91
CA PRO A 92 -21.94 18.59 -16.13
C PRO A 92 -22.09 19.60 -15.00
N ASP A 93 -23.20 19.56 -14.26
CA ASP A 93 -23.48 20.46 -13.13
C ASP A 93 -22.87 19.96 -11.80
N CYS A 94 -22.17 18.82 -11.83
CA CYS A 94 -21.52 18.27 -10.65
C CYS A 94 -20.19 18.99 -10.37
N ALA A 95 -20.00 19.45 -9.14
CA ALA A 95 -18.77 20.09 -8.72
C ALA A 95 -17.62 19.08 -8.67
N ALA A 96 -16.46 19.47 -9.22
CA ALA A 96 -15.25 18.68 -9.06
C ALA A 96 -14.84 18.63 -7.57
N ASP A 97 -14.48 17.44 -7.10
CA ASP A 97 -13.95 17.23 -5.75
C ASP A 97 -12.46 16.88 -5.84
N ALA A 98 -11.64 17.75 -5.27
CA ALA A 98 -10.20 17.57 -5.13
C ALA A 98 -9.73 17.93 -3.71
N ASP A 99 -10.64 17.81 -2.71
CA ASP A 99 -10.34 18.13 -1.31
C ASP A 99 -9.43 17.06 -0.68
N SER A 100 -9.72 15.79 -0.96
CA SER A 100 -8.94 14.67 -0.46
C SER A 100 -7.65 14.48 -1.24
N GLY A 101 -6.54 14.24 -0.54
CA GLY A 101 -5.29 13.78 -1.14
C GLY A 101 -5.33 12.31 -1.58
N ASP A 102 -6.48 11.76 -1.99
CA ASP A 102 -6.66 10.33 -2.31
C ASP A 102 -5.80 9.93 -3.54
N PRO A 103 -4.84 9.00 -3.40
CA PRO A 103 -3.83 8.71 -4.43
C PRO A 103 -4.34 7.78 -5.55
N LEU A 104 -5.59 7.93 -6.00
CA LEU A 104 -6.21 7.10 -7.03
C LEU A 104 -5.50 7.19 -8.40
N PHE A 105 -4.67 8.21 -8.62
CA PHE A 105 -3.86 8.35 -9.82
C PHE A 105 -2.88 7.17 -10.05
N LEU A 106 -2.59 6.37 -9.01
CA LEU A 106 -1.73 5.19 -9.10
C LEU A 106 -2.49 3.90 -9.46
N GLU A 107 -3.83 3.92 -9.50
CA GLU A 107 -4.63 2.73 -9.84
C GLU A 107 -4.27 2.14 -11.22
N PRO A 108 -4.13 2.93 -12.31
CA PRO A 108 -3.81 2.38 -13.62
C PRO A 108 -2.48 1.60 -13.64
N PHE A 109 -1.52 1.99 -12.81
CA PHE A 109 -0.26 1.25 -12.67
C PHE A 109 -0.52 -0.16 -12.15
N TRP A 110 -1.32 -0.32 -11.09
CA TRP A 110 -1.59 -1.65 -10.52
C TRP A 110 -2.44 -2.53 -11.42
N MET A 111 -3.40 -1.94 -12.16
CA MET A 111 -4.17 -2.68 -13.17
C MET A 111 -3.27 -3.28 -14.26
N GLN A 112 -2.24 -2.54 -14.70
CA GLN A 112 -1.25 -3.03 -15.67
C GLN A 112 -0.32 -4.11 -15.09
N HIS A 113 -0.27 -4.26 -13.76
CA HIS A 113 0.60 -5.18 -13.06
C HIS A 113 -0.18 -6.29 -12.31
N ALA A 114 -1.46 -6.50 -12.61
CA ALA A 114 -2.37 -7.38 -11.88
C ALA A 114 -1.78 -8.76 -11.55
N ALA A 115 -1.25 -9.49 -12.54
CA ALA A 115 -0.68 -10.83 -12.31
C ALA A 115 0.58 -10.84 -11.42
N LYS A 116 1.30 -9.72 -11.31
CA LYS A 116 2.51 -9.60 -10.50
C LYS A 116 2.23 -9.16 -9.06
N SER A 117 1.09 -8.52 -8.82
CA SER A 117 0.72 -7.96 -7.51
C SER A 117 -0.48 -8.64 -6.86
N ALA A 118 -1.23 -9.47 -7.59
CA ALA A 118 -2.32 -10.25 -7.02
C ALA A 118 -1.81 -11.22 -5.94
N VAL A 119 -2.56 -11.32 -4.85
CA VAL A 119 -2.26 -12.23 -3.74
C VAL A 119 -3.48 -13.09 -3.45
N LEU A 120 -3.25 -14.38 -3.28
CA LEU A 120 -4.25 -15.31 -2.77
C LEU A 120 -3.96 -15.57 -1.29
N ILE A 121 -4.93 -15.26 -0.43
CA ILE A 121 -4.81 -15.45 1.01
C ILE A 121 -5.61 -16.70 1.39
N ALA A 122 -4.91 -17.75 1.83
CA ALA A 122 -5.56 -18.95 2.34
C ALA A 122 -6.34 -18.63 3.63
N GLY A 123 -7.47 -19.29 3.86
CA GLY A 123 -8.33 -19.03 5.03
C GLY A 123 -7.68 -19.26 6.40
N TRP A 124 -6.54 -19.96 6.44
CA TRP A 124 -5.74 -20.20 7.65
C TRP A 124 -4.45 -19.35 7.70
N HIS A 125 -4.28 -18.39 6.79
CA HIS A 125 -3.08 -17.56 6.76
C HIS A 125 -3.00 -16.70 8.02
N ARG A 126 -1.93 -16.91 8.82
CA ARG A 126 -1.56 -16.08 9.99
C ARG A 126 -2.71 -15.85 11.00
N MET A 127 -3.46 -16.89 11.34
CA MET A 127 -4.50 -16.82 12.40
C MET A 127 -3.93 -16.55 13.82
N SER A 128 -2.62 -16.77 14.03
CA SER A 128 -1.93 -16.51 15.29
C SER A 128 -1.73 -15.01 15.53
N TYR A 129 -1.75 -14.58 16.80
CA TYR A 129 -1.36 -13.22 17.19
C TYR A 129 0.09 -12.87 16.86
N THR A 130 0.97 -13.86 16.81
CA THR A 130 2.41 -13.69 16.63
C THR A 130 2.95 -14.50 15.46
N PHE A 131 4.06 -14.03 14.92
CA PHE A 131 4.91 -14.79 14.01
C PHE A 131 5.65 -15.89 14.79
N TYR A 132 6.29 -16.81 14.05
CA TYR A 132 7.00 -17.96 14.66
C TYR A 132 8.10 -17.54 15.66
N ASP A 133 8.71 -16.38 15.43
CA ASP A 133 9.73 -15.77 16.29
C ASP A 133 9.15 -14.94 17.45
N GLN A 134 7.84 -15.04 17.72
CA GLN A 134 7.08 -14.27 18.70
C GLN A 134 6.99 -12.76 18.40
N SER A 135 7.47 -12.32 17.24
CA SER A 135 7.31 -10.93 16.81
C SER A 135 5.86 -10.65 16.36
N PHE A 136 5.54 -9.36 16.24
CA PHE A 136 4.29 -8.86 15.65
C PHE A 136 4.52 -8.26 14.25
N ILE A 137 5.76 -8.34 13.74
CA ILE A 137 6.21 -7.65 12.53
C ILE A 137 6.71 -8.70 11.54
N SER A 138 6.21 -8.62 10.30
CA SER A 138 6.70 -9.48 9.22
C SER A 138 8.12 -9.09 8.82
N GLN A 139 9.08 -9.97 9.12
CA GLN A 139 10.49 -9.79 8.70
C GLN A 139 10.63 -9.64 7.17
N GLU A 140 9.85 -10.38 6.39
CA GLU A 140 9.85 -10.26 4.92
C GLU A 140 9.36 -8.87 4.48
N LEU A 141 8.31 -8.34 5.12
CA LEU A 141 7.84 -6.99 4.82
C LEU A 141 8.88 -5.94 5.21
N GLU A 142 9.52 -6.09 6.38
CA GLU A 142 10.63 -5.23 6.79
C GLU A 142 11.78 -5.25 5.76
N ASN A 143 12.18 -6.44 5.29
CA ASN A 143 13.19 -6.59 4.25
C ASN A 143 12.80 -5.85 2.96
N HIS A 144 11.54 -5.95 2.54
CA HIS A 144 11.02 -5.22 1.38
C HIS A 144 10.99 -3.70 1.59
N ILE A 145 10.63 -3.22 2.79
CA ILE A 145 10.66 -1.80 3.16
C ILE A 145 12.09 -1.26 3.10
N ARG A 146 13.05 -1.98 3.69
CA ARG A 146 14.47 -1.60 3.62
C ARG A 146 14.99 -1.56 2.18
N ARG A 147 14.58 -2.54 1.37
CA ARG A 147 14.96 -2.62 -0.04
C ARG A 147 14.37 -1.47 -0.86
N VAL A 148 13.09 -1.12 -0.68
CA VAL A 148 12.47 -0.03 -1.45
C VAL A 148 13.12 1.31 -1.12
N HIS A 149 13.45 1.58 0.15
CA HIS A 149 14.20 2.77 0.53
C HIS A 149 15.61 2.81 -0.06
N SER A 150 16.30 1.66 -0.10
CA SER A 150 17.62 1.56 -0.74
C SER A 150 17.55 1.83 -2.25
N ILE A 151 16.51 1.35 -2.94
CA ILE A 151 16.32 1.57 -4.39
C ILE A 151 15.94 3.02 -4.67
N ALA A 152 15.00 3.58 -3.90
CA ALA A 152 14.57 4.97 -4.03
C ALA A 152 15.64 5.98 -3.57
N ARG A 153 16.62 5.52 -2.78
CA ARG A 153 17.68 6.32 -2.17
C ARG A 153 17.15 7.49 -1.34
N ASN A 154 15.97 7.30 -0.75
CA ASN A 154 15.27 8.34 0.01
C ASN A 154 15.43 8.23 1.52
N ALA A 155 15.90 7.10 2.07
CA ALA A 155 16.13 6.96 3.51
C ALA A 155 17.26 5.97 3.85
N ILE A 156 18.00 6.26 4.92
CA ILE A 156 18.96 5.37 5.56
C ILE A 156 18.20 4.54 6.60
N THR A 157 18.00 3.26 6.32
CA THR A 157 17.32 2.34 7.24
C THR A 157 18.28 1.51 8.09
N LYS A 158 19.55 1.40 7.69
CA LYS A 158 20.55 0.58 8.40
C LYS A 158 20.75 1.11 9.83
N GLY A 159 20.64 0.23 10.82
CA GLY A 159 20.79 0.60 12.23
C GLY A 159 19.54 1.24 12.85
N LYS A 160 18.46 1.44 12.08
CA LYS A 160 17.16 1.91 12.58
C LYS A 160 16.22 0.73 12.87
N TYR A 161 15.40 0.87 13.91
CA TYR A 161 14.26 -0.01 14.14
C TYR A 161 13.11 0.34 13.19
N ILE A 162 12.31 -0.66 12.82
CA ILE A 162 11.12 -0.48 11.97
C ILE A 162 9.90 -0.90 12.78
N VAL A 163 8.87 -0.06 12.79
CA VAL A 163 7.59 -0.30 13.47
C VAL A 163 6.48 -0.05 12.45
N PHE A 164 5.49 -0.95 12.39
CA PHE A 164 4.34 -0.79 11.52
C PHE A 164 3.17 -0.17 12.28
N GLY A 165 2.40 0.65 11.58
CA GLY A 165 1.15 1.20 12.11
C GLY A 165 -0.01 1.06 11.13
N GLY A 166 -1.22 1.22 11.67
CA GLY A 166 -2.48 1.39 10.95
C GLY A 166 -2.52 2.71 10.17
N GLY A 167 -1.59 2.87 9.23
CA GLY A 167 -1.26 4.12 8.55
C GLY A 167 -0.30 5.00 9.36
N SER A 168 0.31 5.97 8.69
CA SER A 168 1.15 6.99 9.34
C SER A 168 0.39 7.74 10.43
N THR A 169 -0.94 7.89 10.29
CA THR A 169 -1.82 8.46 11.31
C THR A 169 -1.61 7.84 12.69
N GLN A 170 -1.49 6.50 12.81
CA GLN A 170 -1.25 5.87 14.11
C GLN A 170 0.18 6.15 14.60
N LEU A 171 1.16 6.09 13.70
CA LEU A 171 2.57 6.28 14.02
C LEU A 171 2.87 7.71 14.49
N LEU A 172 2.22 8.73 13.92
CA LEU A 172 2.38 10.13 14.32
C LEU A 172 1.98 10.33 15.80
N SER A 173 0.81 9.82 16.18
CA SER A 173 0.36 9.87 17.58
C SER A 173 1.25 9.04 18.51
N ALA A 174 1.63 7.84 18.08
CA ALA A 174 2.52 6.96 18.85
C ALA A 174 3.90 7.60 19.10
N ALA A 175 4.44 8.30 18.10
CA ALA A 175 5.72 9.02 18.20
C ALA A 175 5.63 10.18 19.19
N VAL A 176 4.57 11.00 19.14
CA VAL A 176 4.34 12.06 20.14
C VAL A 176 4.27 11.48 21.54
N TYR A 177 3.48 10.42 21.74
CA TYR A 177 3.36 9.76 23.03
C TYR A 177 4.72 9.24 23.53
N ALA A 178 5.43 8.45 22.72
CA ALA A 178 6.71 7.85 23.09
C ALA A 178 7.77 8.92 23.44
N LEU A 179 7.84 10.01 22.68
CA LEU A 179 8.77 11.11 22.93
C LEU A 179 8.42 11.93 24.18
N SER A 180 7.16 11.89 24.64
CA SER A 180 6.67 12.65 25.80
C SER A 180 6.83 11.93 27.15
N MET A 181 6.90 10.59 27.16
CA MET A 181 6.75 9.77 28.36
C MET A 181 7.82 10.00 29.45
N ASN A 182 9.04 10.34 29.07
CA ASN A 182 10.19 10.46 29.99
C ASN A 182 10.68 11.90 30.14
N LEU A 183 9.81 12.87 29.91
CA LEU A 183 10.14 14.28 30.00
C LEU A 183 9.84 14.84 31.39
N SER A 184 10.68 15.76 31.86
CA SER A 184 10.54 16.41 33.18
C SER A 184 9.33 17.34 33.29
N SER A 185 8.76 17.72 32.16
CA SER A 185 7.59 18.58 32.04
C SER A 185 6.86 18.27 30.73
N PRO A 186 5.56 18.60 30.63
CA PRO A 186 4.78 18.33 29.42
C PRO A 186 5.41 18.94 28.17
N ALA A 187 5.43 18.20 27.07
CA ALA A 187 5.94 18.69 25.80
C ALA A 187 4.94 19.62 25.10
N SER A 188 5.45 20.71 24.52
CA SER A 188 4.73 21.47 23.51
C SER A 188 4.92 20.78 22.16
N VAL A 189 3.82 20.30 21.57
CA VAL A 189 3.79 19.72 20.23
C VAL A 189 3.52 20.84 19.24
N VAL A 190 4.35 20.94 18.21
CA VAL A 190 4.35 22.08 17.27
C VAL A 190 4.52 21.61 15.84
N ALA A 191 4.05 22.41 14.89
CA ALA A 191 4.34 22.25 13.47
C ALA A 191 4.42 23.63 12.83
N ALA A 192 5.40 23.85 11.96
CA ALA A 192 5.58 25.15 11.32
C ALA A 192 4.40 25.52 10.41
N PRO A 193 4.02 26.81 10.30
CA PRO A 193 2.80 27.23 9.61
C PRO A 193 2.62 26.62 8.21
N LEU A 194 1.36 26.50 7.79
CA LEU A 194 0.94 25.72 6.62
C LEU A 194 1.33 24.25 6.77
N ALA A 195 1.04 23.67 7.93
CA ALA A 195 1.23 22.26 8.24
C ALA A 195 -0.05 21.45 8.03
N TYR A 196 0.11 20.14 8.01
CA TYR A 196 -0.99 19.19 7.93
C TYR A 196 -1.93 19.33 9.14
N PRO A 197 -3.23 19.69 8.96
CA PRO A 197 -4.15 19.96 10.06
C PRO A 197 -4.39 18.79 11.02
N LEU A 198 -4.07 17.56 10.60
CA LEU A 198 -4.21 16.38 11.44
C LEU A 198 -3.30 16.44 12.67
N TYR A 199 -2.14 17.09 12.60
CA TYR A 199 -1.23 17.16 13.76
C TYR A 199 -1.89 17.82 14.97
N GLU A 200 -2.53 18.97 14.76
CA GLU A 200 -3.29 19.65 15.80
C GLU A 200 -4.50 18.82 16.22
N THR A 201 -5.32 18.42 15.25
CA THR A 201 -6.58 17.69 15.50
C THR A 201 -6.34 16.43 16.33
N GLN A 202 -5.34 15.64 15.95
CA GLN A 202 -4.97 14.40 16.61
C GLN A 202 -4.34 14.64 17.99
N THR A 203 -3.44 15.62 18.10
CA THR A 203 -2.78 15.93 19.38
C THR A 203 -3.79 16.44 20.40
N ASN A 204 -4.73 17.29 19.99
CA ASN A 204 -5.79 17.79 20.85
C ASN A 204 -6.79 16.70 21.22
N TYR A 205 -7.09 15.78 20.29
CA TYR A 205 -7.97 14.64 20.57
C TYR A 205 -7.37 13.67 21.61
N PHE A 206 -6.10 13.31 21.47
CA PHE A 206 -5.38 12.41 22.39
C PHE A 206 -4.68 13.14 23.54
N GLN A 207 -5.03 14.41 23.79
CA GLN A 207 -4.42 15.24 24.82
C GLN A 207 -4.33 14.53 26.17
N ASN A 208 -3.20 14.69 26.85
CA ASN A 208 -2.99 14.14 28.18
C ASN A 208 -2.02 15.03 28.98
N ASN A 209 -1.64 14.60 30.19
CA ASN A 209 -0.77 15.38 31.06
C ASN A 209 0.70 15.42 30.61
N HIS A 210 1.09 14.74 29.53
CA HIS A 210 2.46 14.65 29.02
C HIS A 210 2.71 15.55 27.81
N PHE A 211 1.68 15.99 27.08
CA PHE A 211 1.86 16.86 25.92
C PHE A 211 0.61 17.68 25.58
N LYS A 212 0.82 18.79 24.86
CA LYS A 212 -0.23 19.69 24.38
C LYS A 212 0.19 20.26 23.02
N PHE A 213 -0.75 20.42 22.09
CA PHE A 213 -0.48 21.19 20.87
C PHE A 213 -0.36 22.69 21.19
N ASN A 214 0.64 23.35 20.61
CA ASN A 214 0.95 24.76 20.89
C ASN A 214 1.23 25.52 19.60
N GLU A 215 0.19 26.19 19.07
CA GLU A 215 0.28 27.02 17.86
C GLU A 215 1.27 28.19 18.01
N ASP A 216 1.30 28.81 19.19
CA ASP A 216 2.06 30.02 19.46
C ASP A 216 3.55 29.77 19.74
N ALA A 217 3.95 28.52 19.96
CA ALA A 217 5.33 28.17 20.26
C ALA A 217 6.28 28.64 19.13
N LEU A 218 5.91 28.49 17.88
CA LEU A 218 6.81 28.88 16.79
C LEU A 218 6.92 30.40 16.58
N LEU A 219 5.98 31.17 17.15
CA LEU A 219 6.02 32.63 17.17
C LEU A 219 6.92 33.19 18.29
N LEU A 220 7.24 32.38 19.32
CA LEU A 220 8.14 32.74 20.43
C LEU A 220 9.63 32.71 20.06
N ASN A 221 9.93 32.84 18.76
CA ASN A 221 11.25 32.81 18.17
C ASN A 221 12.07 34.04 18.60
N ASN A 222 12.56 34.03 19.86
CA ASN A 222 13.70 34.82 20.36
C ASN A 222 14.07 34.52 21.83
N SER A 223 13.20 33.89 22.63
CA SER A 223 13.64 33.36 23.92
C SER A 223 14.03 31.90 23.73
N SER A 224 15.33 31.65 23.70
CA SER A 224 15.94 30.33 23.69
C SER A 224 15.11 29.32 24.49
N TYR A 225 14.62 28.26 23.83
CA TYR A 225 13.96 27.09 24.42
C TYR A 225 14.93 26.29 25.32
N THR A 226 15.58 26.97 26.27
CA THR A 226 16.60 26.37 27.13
C THR A 226 16.00 25.37 28.11
N THR A 227 14.69 25.44 28.40
CA THR A 227 14.06 24.64 29.46
C THR A 227 12.75 23.93 29.07
N SER A 228 12.11 24.29 27.96
CA SER A 228 10.80 23.72 27.60
C SER A 228 10.95 22.58 26.62
N ASN A 229 10.31 21.45 26.90
CA ASN A 229 10.32 20.30 26.00
C ASN A 229 9.45 20.57 24.77
N VAL A 230 10.00 20.32 23.58
CA VAL A 230 9.31 20.55 22.30
C VAL A 230 9.36 19.28 21.46
N ILE A 231 8.22 18.91 20.90
CA ILE A 231 8.11 17.87 19.87
C ILE A 231 7.64 18.55 18.59
N GLU A 232 8.51 18.62 17.58
CA GLU A 232 8.19 19.26 16.30
C GLU A 232 7.86 18.22 15.24
N PHE A 233 6.71 18.38 14.59
CA PHE A 233 6.44 17.71 13.31
C PHE A 233 7.08 18.47 12.17
N VAL A 234 7.88 17.78 11.37
CA VAL A 234 8.47 18.31 10.12
C VAL A 234 7.94 17.46 8.97
N THR A 235 7.14 18.06 8.10
CA THR A 235 6.64 17.39 6.88
C THR A 235 7.53 17.79 5.71
N SER A 236 8.19 16.83 5.07
CA SER A 236 9.16 17.10 4.01
C SER A 236 9.09 16.00 2.94
N PRO A 237 8.56 16.26 1.73
CA PRO A 237 7.88 17.46 1.26
C PRO A 237 6.65 17.81 2.09
N ASN A 238 6.41 19.11 2.27
CA ASN A 238 5.36 19.64 3.12
C ASN A 238 3.97 19.51 2.49
N ASN A 239 2.98 19.29 3.34
CA ASN A 239 1.57 19.48 3.01
C ASN A 239 1.13 20.85 3.54
N PRO A 240 0.72 21.82 2.69
CA PRO A 240 0.24 21.61 1.31
C PRO A 240 1.23 21.99 0.18
N ASP A 241 2.30 22.71 0.46
CA ASP A 241 3.06 23.43 -0.60
C ASP A 241 4.17 22.62 -1.29
N GLY A 242 4.37 21.35 -0.91
CA GLY A 242 5.32 20.44 -1.54
C GLY A 242 6.80 20.78 -1.32
N LYS A 243 7.11 21.76 -0.46
CA LYS A 243 8.51 22.16 -0.22
C LYS A 243 9.20 21.20 0.74
N LEU A 244 10.48 20.93 0.49
CA LEU A 244 11.32 20.28 1.48
C LEU A 244 11.48 21.21 2.69
N ARG A 245 11.32 20.67 3.90
CA ARG A 245 11.42 21.41 5.16
C ARG A 245 12.45 20.79 6.07
N GLU A 246 13.00 21.66 6.89
CA GLU A 246 13.90 21.37 8.00
C GLU A 246 13.24 21.85 9.30
N PRO A 247 13.68 21.38 10.47
CA PRO A 247 13.15 21.81 11.75
C PRO A 247 13.41 23.30 11.99
N VAL A 248 12.42 24.01 12.52
CA VAL A 248 12.57 25.41 12.91
C VAL A 248 12.93 25.57 14.39
N SER A 249 12.56 24.60 15.24
CA SER A 249 12.89 24.58 16.66
C SER A 249 14.32 24.10 16.87
N ARG A 250 15.04 24.72 17.82
CA ARG A 250 16.43 24.38 18.13
C ARG A 250 16.63 24.21 19.62
N GLY A 251 17.46 23.26 20.00
CA GLY A 251 17.88 23.04 21.38
C GLY A 251 17.93 21.57 21.77
N PRO A 252 18.60 21.25 22.90
CA PRO A 252 18.77 19.87 23.36
C PRO A 252 17.46 19.20 23.81
N SER A 253 16.44 19.99 24.15
CA SER A 253 15.11 19.53 24.57
C SER A 253 14.11 19.42 23.41
N VAL A 254 14.56 19.67 22.17
CA VAL A 254 13.75 19.47 20.98
C VAL A 254 13.85 18.01 20.53
N ARG A 255 12.71 17.43 20.19
CA ARG A 255 12.60 16.16 19.48
C ARG A 255 11.84 16.40 18.19
N VAL A 256 12.24 15.74 17.13
CA VAL A 256 11.65 15.97 15.79
C VAL A 256 11.08 14.66 15.27
N ILE A 257 9.86 14.74 14.75
CA ILE A 257 9.18 13.68 14.01
C ILE A 257 9.13 14.13 12.56
N TYR A 258 9.86 13.44 11.68
CA TYR A 258 9.81 13.68 10.26
C TYR A 258 8.69 12.86 9.61
N ASP A 259 7.68 13.55 9.07
CA ASP A 259 6.68 12.96 8.20
C ASP A 259 7.16 13.05 6.74
N HIS A 260 7.61 11.90 6.23
CA HIS A 260 8.09 11.70 4.88
C HIS A 260 7.07 10.95 4.00
N ALA A 261 5.77 11.11 4.26
CA ALA A 261 4.73 10.54 3.42
C ALA A 261 4.95 10.83 1.92
N TYR A 262 5.40 12.04 1.58
CA TYR A 262 5.64 12.48 0.20
C TYR A 262 7.11 12.38 -0.24
N TYR A 263 8.04 11.83 0.56
CA TYR A 263 9.47 11.83 0.20
C TYR A 263 9.84 10.71 -0.76
N TRP A 264 9.22 10.77 -1.94
CA TRP A 264 9.36 9.80 -3.01
C TRP A 264 9.50 10.51 -4.36
N PRO A 265 10.11 9.85 -5.38
CA PRO A 265 10.31 10.43 -6.70
C PRO A 265 9.04 10.92 -7.43
N HIS A 266 7.86 10.50 -6.96
CA HIS A 266 6.56 10.93 -7.51
C HIS A 266 6.27 12.41 -7.17
N PHE A 267 6.73 12.89 -6.02
CA PHE A 267 6.40 14.21 -5.49
C PHE A 267 7.57 15.18 -5.47
N THR A 268 8.81 14.66 -5.36
CA THR A 268 9.99 15.51 -5.26
C THR A 268 11.24 14.82 -5.80
N ALA A 269 12.22 15.61 -6.21
CA ALA A 269 13.57 15.11 -6.39
C ALA A 269 14.15 14.70 -5.03
N ILE A 270 14.96 13.64 -5.00
CA ILE A 270 15.59 13.14 -3.78
C ILE A 270 17.02 13.73 -3.68
N PRO A 271 17.24 14.83 -2.94
CA PRO A 271 18.56 15.44 -2.82
C PRO A 271 19.55 14.56 -2.04
N ALA A 272 19.07 13.89 -0.99
CA ALA A 272 19.85 13.00 -0.13
C ALA A 272 18.93 12.01 0.59
N PRO A 273 19.41 10.83 0.99
CA PRO A 273 18.63 9.95 1.85
C PRO A 273 18.41 10.59 3.22
N ALA A 274 17.18 10.55 3.71
CA ALA A 274 16.76 10.90 5.07
C ALA A 274 17.48 10.03 6.11
N ASP A 275 17.99 10.61 7.20
CA ASP A 275 18.71 9.87 8.27
C ASP A 275 18.36 10.36 9.68
N GLU A 276 17.11 10.79 9.85
CA GLU A 276 16.64 11.39 11.09
C GLU A 276 16.28 10.31 12.13
N ASP A 277 16.14 10.72 13.40
CA ASP A 277 15.90 9.79 14.51
C ASP A 277 14.52 9.10 14.40
N VAL A 278 13.50 9.87 14.00
CA VAL A 278 12.14 9.39 13.80
C VAL A 278 11.66 9.83 12.43
N MET A 279 11.57 8.87 11.51
CA MET A 279 11.04 9.06 10.17
C MET A 279 9.77 8.23 10.00
N ILE A 280 8.71 8.84 9.47
CA ILE A 280 7.42 8.19 9.21
C ILE A 280 7.16 8.21 7.71
N PHE A 281 6.84 7.04 7.17
CA PHE A 281 6.43 6.86 5.78
C PHE A 281 5.03 6.24 5.73
N THR A 282 4.43 6.18 4.56
CA THR A 282 3.19 5.42 4.36
C THR A 282 3.11 4.88 2.94
N ILE A 283 2.58 3.65 2.80
CA ILE A 283 2.31 3.10 1.47
C ILE A 283 1.20 3.85 0.73
N SER A 284 0.38 4.63 1.46
CA SER A 284 -0.70 5.43 0.86
C SER A 284 -0.14 6.31 -0.25
N LYS A 285 0.93 7.06 0.04
CA LYS A 285 1.51 8.00 -0.91
C LYS A 285 2.58 7.39 -1.81
N LEU A 286 3.15 6.24 -1.44
CA LEU A 286 4.09 5.49 -2.29
C LEU A 286 3.38 4.70 -3.40
N THR A 287 2.36 3.93 -3.02
CA THR A 287 1.72 2.94 -3.90
C THR A 287 0.28 3.27 -4.25
N GLY A 288 -0.36 4.20 -3.54
CA GLY A 288 -1.78 4.47 -3.74
C GLY A 288 -2.73 3.62 -2.90
N HIS A 289 -2.22 2.64 -2.14
CA HIS A 289 -3.02 1.77 -1.28
C HIS A 289 -3.41 2.45 0.05
N ALA A 290 -4.09 3.61 -0.03
CA ALA A 290 -4.54 4.35 1.14
C ALA A 290 -5.53 3.54 1.99
N GLY A 291 -6.34 2.66 1.37
CA GLY A 291 -7.29 1.78 2.08
C GLY A 291 -6.63 0.66 2.88
N SER A 292 -5.39 0.25 2.56
CA SER A 292 -4.69 -0.82 3.28
C SER A 292 -4.21 -0.41 4.68
N ARG A 293 -4.20 0.90 4.98
CA ARG A 293 -3.82 1.46 6.28
C ARG A 293 -2.47 0.95 6.79
N LEU A 294 -1.41 1.09 5.99
CA LEU A 294 -0.04 0.73 6.40
C LEU A 294 0.89 1.96 6.39
N GLY A 295 1.48 2.20 7.55
CA GLY A 295 2.56 3.18 7.80
C GLY A 295 3.81 2.46 8.23
#